data_AF-A0A7S4BUY7-F1
#
_entry.id   AF-A0A7S4BUY7-F1
#
_cell.length_a   1.000
_cell.length_b   1.000
_cell.length_c   1.000
_cell.angle_alpha   90.00
_cell.angle_beta   90.00
_cell.angle_gamma   90.00
#
_symmetry.space_group_name_H-M   'P 1'
#
loop_
_entity.id
_entity.type
_entity.pdbx_description
1 polymer ?
#
loop_
_entity_poly.entity_id
_entity_poly.type
_entity_poly.pdbx_seq_one_letter_code
_entity_poly.pdbx_strand_id
1 'polypeptide(L)'
;VHALRDALALARVLNRTLVLPHFEALCDRSELPEIIPSCIYPGAPPRMRVPFKASTHFVTDTHKLQMMAEPAAFGMRSSKFGGRVTSPLRLRAHSFLHDARTSEAIRGARTLVRVRQRDSVTKGNALDGAGEAVLVAGATDREVLEGLHAFREQRVLVLENAQGAFSGWEADDAQAQLFNTMMQYYLLRGAWCCTWQGGNQDNGRVYLTPPPALTLRGRPL
;
A
#
# COMPACT_ATOMS: atom_id res chain seq x y z
N VAL A 1 1.23 -3.89 7.67
CA VAL A 1 2.19 -3.56 6.57
C VAL A 1 2.01 -4.42 5.34
N HIS A 2 1.78 -5.74 5.46
CA HIS A 2 1.62 -6.65 4.30
C HIS A 2 0.49 -6.19 3.36
N ALA A 3 -0.72 -5.99 3.90
CA ALA A 3 -1.87 -5.50 3.16
C ALA A 3 -1.61 -4.15 2.44
N LEU A 4 -0.88 -3.24 3.09
CA LEU A 4 -0.61 -1.92 2.52
C LEU A 4 0.38 -2.01 1.35
N ARG A 5 1.43 -2.83 1.48
CA ARG A 5 2.36 -3.09 0.38
C ARG A 5 1.62 -3.66 -0.84
N ASP A 6 0.79 -4.67 -0.60
CA ASP A 6 0.08 -5.36 -1.67
C ASP A 6 -0.96 -4.42 -2.32
N ALA A 7 -1.67 -3.61 -1.54
CA ALA A 7 -2.58 -2.59 -2.07
C ALA A 7 -1.85 -1.54 -2.93
N LEU A 8 -0.65 -1.11 -2.53
CA LEU A 8 0.18 -0.20 -3.33
C LEU A 8 0.65 -0.87 -4.63
N ALA A 9 1.01 -2.15 -4.59
CA ALA A 9 1.42 -2.91 -5.76
C ALA A 9 0.26 -3.08 -6.74
N LEU A 10 -0.93 -3.47 -6.26
CA LEU A 10 -2.14 -3.57 -7.07
C LEU A 10 -2.51 -2.23 -7.71
N ALA A 11 -2.47 -1.13 -6.94
CA ALA A 11 -2.72 0.20 -7.47
C ALA A 11 -1.72 0.60 -8.55
N ARG A 12 -0.44 0.23 -8.39
CA ARG A 12 0.61 0.44 -9.39
C ARG A 12 0.32 -0.33 -10.68
N VAL A 13 0.11 -1.64 -10.57
CA VAL A 13 -0.12 -2.55 -11.70
C VAL A 13 -1.38 -2.14 -12.47
N LEU A 14 -2.47 -1.85 -11.77
CA LEU A 14 -3.74 -1.43 -12.39
C LEU A 14 -3.73 0.03 -12.86
N ASN A 15 -2.66 0.78 -12.58
CA ASN A 15 -2.57 2.23 -12.79
C ASN A 15 -3.79 2.98 -12.21
N ARG A 16 -4.20 2.62 -11.00
CA ARG A 16 -5.37 3.18 -10.32
C ARG A 16 -4.95 4.04 -9.12
N THR A 17 -5.83 4.96 -8.75
CA THR A 17 -5.68 5.72 -7.50
C THR A 17 -6.06 4.80 -6.33
N LEU A 18 -5.18 4.66 -5.35
CA LEU A 18 -5.47 3.90 -4.13
C LEU A 18 -6.22 4.80 -3.14
N VAL A 19 -7.45 4.41 -2.81
CA VAL A 19 -8.15 4.98 -1.65
C VAL A 19 -7.73 4.16 -0.44
N LEU A 20 -7.02 4.79 0.50
CA LEU A 20 -6.54 4.11 1.69
C LEU A 20 -7.67 3.94 2.72
N PRO A 21 -7.70 2.83 3.47
CA PRO A 21 -8.68 2.65 4.53
C PRO A 21 -8.42 3.61 5.70
N HIS A 22 -9.36 3.65 6.63
CA HIS A 22 -9.08 4.23 7.93
C HIS A 22 -8.09 3.36 8.70
N PHE A 23 -7.06 3.99 9.25
CA PHE A 23 -6.15 3.35 10.19
C PHE A 23 -6.40 3.88 11.58
N GLU A 24 -6.29 2.99 12.56
CA GLU A 24 -6.28 3.38 13.96
C GLU A 24 -4.84 3.58 14.40
N ALA A 25 -4.53 4.78 14.87
CA ALA A 25 -3.24 5.10 15.45
C ALA A 25 -3.31 4.98 16.96
N LEU A 26 -2.26 4.38 17.52
CA LEU A 26 -2.05 4.24 18.96
C LEU A 26 -1.02 5.25 19.49
N CYS A 27 -0.52 6.15 18.64
CA CYS A 27 0.37 7.24 19.02
C CYS A 27 0.37 8.39 18.01
N ASP A 28 0.85 9.55 18.46
CA ASP A 28 1.02 10.77 17.69
C ASP A 28 2.48 10.92 17.24
N ARG A 29 2.86 10.12 16.25
CA ARG A 29 4.05 10.29 15.40
C ARG A 29 5.43 10.39 16.10
N SER A 30 5.55 10.08 17.40
CA SER A 30 6.84 10.14 18.08
C SER A 30 7.69 8.89 17.82
N GLU A 31 8.94 9.14 17.44
CA GLU A 31 9.99 8.17 17.17
C GLU A 31 10.72 7.77 18.45
N LEU A 32 10.03 7.65 19.59
CA LEU A 32 10.67 7.26 20.85
C LEU A 32 10.15 5.88 21.30
N PRO A 33 11.03 5.00 21.82
CA PRO A 33 10.73 3.59 22.08
C PRO A 33 9.88 3.41 23.33
N GLU A 34 9.70 4.48 24.10
CA GLU A 34 9.16 4.41 25.44
C GLU A 34 7.65 4.69 25.40
N ILE A 35 6.91 3.57 25.34
CA ILE A 35 5.64 3.38 26.05
C ILE A 35 4.41 4.07 25.39
N ILE A 36 3.57 3.26 24.74
CA ILE A 36 2.11 3.46 24.71
C ILE A 36 1.68 3.54 26.19
N PRO A 37 1.04 4.60 26.75
CA PRO A 37 0.06 5.54 26.21
C PRO A 37 0.48 7.03 26.25
N SER A 38 1.77 7.33 26.48
CA SER A 38 2.31 8.69 26.62
C SER A 38 2.94 9.26 25.33
N CYS A 39 2.85 8.51 24.23
CA CYS A 39 3.41 8.88 22.92
C CYS A 39 2.51 9.87 22.16
N ILE A 40 2.21 10.99 22.82
CA ILE A 40 1.47 12.13 22.27
C ILE A 40 2.45 13.31 22.17
N TYR A 41 2.59 13.92 20.99
CA TYR A 41 3.56 14.99 20.78
C TYR A 41 3.26 16.19 21.70
N PRO A 42 4.26 16.85 22.30
CA PRO A 42 4.06 18.12 23.01
C PRO A 42 3.53 19.20 22.05
N GLY A 43 2.22 19.40 22.03
CA GLY A 43 1.52 20.25 21.05
C GLY A 43 0.35 19.58 20.35
N ALA A 44 0.17 18.27 20.54
CA ALA A 44 -1.04 17.57 20.14
C ALA A 44 -2.28 18.17 20.84
N PRO A 45 -3.49 17.96 20.29
CA PRO A 45 -4.72 18.40 20.94
C PRO A 45 -4.79 17.88 22.39
N PRO A 46 -5.08 18.74 23.39
CA PRO A 46 -5.06 18.37 24.82
C PRO A 46 -6.00 17.22 25.22
N ARG A 47 -6.89 16.81 24.31
CA ARG A 47 -7.88 15.74 24.51
C ARG A 47 -7.74 14.61 23.48
N MET A 48 -6.60 14.49 22.80
CA MET A 48 -6.34 13.35 21.93
C MET A 48 -6.44 12.06 22.74
N ARG A 49 -7.26 11.12 22.27
CA ARG A 49 -7.43 9.79 22.87
C ARG A 49 -6.99 8.74 21.86
N VAL A 50 -6.33 7.70 22.36
CA VAL A 50 -5.96 6.52 21.55
C VAL A 50 -6.98 5.39 21.80
N PRO A 51 -7.33 4.58 20.79
CA PRO A 51 -7.00 4.78 19.38
C PRO A 51 -7.72 6.00 18.79
N PHE A 52 -7.08 6.69 17.84
CA PHE A 52 -7.75 7.69 17.00
C PHE A 52 -7.65 7.31 15.52
N LYS A 53 -8.54 7.87 14.70
CA LYS A 53 -8.48 7.71 13.25
C LYS A 53 -7.31 8.53 12.69
N ALA A 54 -6.25 7.85 12.28
CA ALA A 54 -5.07 8.47 11.73
C ALA A 54 -5.35 9.07 10.36
N SER A 55 -4.74 10.23 10.06
CA SER A 55 -4.71 10.71 8.68
C SER A 55 -3.80 9.82 7.84
N THR A 56 -4.03 9.79 6.53
CA THR A 56 -3.19 9.02 5.59
C THR A 56 -1.70 9.36 5.70
N HIS A 57 -1.37 10.61 6.03
CA HIS A 57 0.00 11.09 6.21
C HIS A 57 0.70 10.53 7.48
N PHE A 58 -0.06 10.02 8.45
CA PHE A 58 0.49 9.35 9.63
C PHE A 58 0.92 7.91 9.35
N VAL A 59 0.30 7.28 8.34
CA VAL A 59 0.45 5.85 8.04
C VAL A 59 1.40 5.63 6.88
N THR A 60 1.33 6.51 5.90
CA THR A 60 2.19 6.50 4.73
C THR A 60 2.89 7.82 4.65
N ASP A 61 4.19 7.76 4.38
CA ASP A 61 4.96 8.92 3.99
C ASP A 61 4.56 9.30 2.55
N THR A 62 3.39 9.94 2.40
CA THR A 62 2.81 10.24 1.09
C THR A 62 3.71 11.16 0.27
N HIS A 63 4.44 12.06 0.93
CA HIS A 63 5.36 12.96 0.24
C HIS A 63 6.52 12.15 -0.35
N LYS A 64 7.08 11.18 0.39
CA LYS A 64 8.07 10.25 -0.16
C LYS A 64 7.54 9.33 -1.26
N LEU A 65 6.28 8.89 -1.17
CA LEU A 65 5.63 8.14 -2.26
C LEU A 65 5.35 9.01 -3.50
N GLN A 66 5.32 10.34 -3.36
CA GLN A 66 5.26 11.27 -4.49
C GLN A 66 6.65 11.56 -5.09
N MET A 67 7.73 11.43 -4.31
CA MET A 67 9.11 11.64 -4.77
C MET A 67 9.54 10.72 -5.93
N MET A 68 8.76 9.67 -6.24
CA MET A 68 9.05 8.72 -7.31
C MET A 68 9.16 9.38 -8.70
N ALA A 69 8.48 10.51 -8.90
CA ALA A 69 8.58 11.28 -10.15
C ALA A 69 9.88 12.08 -10.24
N GLU A 70 10.38 12.58 -9.12
CA GLU A 70 11.49 13.54 -9.09
C GLU A 70 12.44 13.32 -7.89
N PRO A 71 13.16 12.18 -7.81
CA PRO A 71 14.02 11.87 -6.66
C PRO A 71 15.07 12.96 -6.36
N ALA A 72 15.59 13.61 -7.40
CA ALA A 72 16.63 14.63 -7.28
C ALA A 72 16.13 15.91 -6.60
N ALA A 73 14.86 16.30 -6.82
CA ALA A 73 14.25 17.49 -6.23
C ALA A 73 14.17 17.40 -4.68
N PHE A 74 14.22 16.18 -4.15
CA PHE A 74 14.13 15.91 -2.71
C PHE A 74 15.45 15.40 -2.11
N GLY A 75 16.58 15.71 -2.75
CA GLY A 75 17.92 15.41 -2.23
C GLY A 75 18.30 13.93 -2.27
N MET A 76 17.57 13.10 -3.03
CA MET A 76 17.88 11.68 -3.16
C MET A 76 18.76 11.42 -4.37
N ARG A 77 19.81 10.63 -4.15
CA ARG A 77 20.70 10.21 -5.24
C ARG A 77 19.94 9.29 -6.18
N SER A 78 19.72 9.72 -7.42
CA SER A 78 19.06 8.94 -8.47
C SER A 78 19.73 7.57 -8.69
N SER A 79 21.04 7.46 -8.43
CA SER A 79 21.79 6.19 -8.47
C SER A 79 21.23 5.12 -7.52
N LYS A 80 20.58 5.49 -6.41
CA LYS A 80 19.90 4.52 -5.52
C LYS A 80 18.72 3.81 -6.20
N PHE A 81 18.19 4.39 -7.26
CA PHE A 81 17.09 3.85 -8.08
C PHE A 81 17.57 3.45 -9.47
N GLY A 82 18.89 3.29 -9.68
CA GLY A 82 19.47 3.00 -10.99
C GLY A 82 19.19 4.09 -12.03
N GLY A 83 19.00 5.34 -11.59
CA GLY A 83 18.63 6.46 -12.46
C GLY A 83 17.16 6.44 -12.92
N ARG A 84 16.35 5.50 -12.45
CA ARG A 84 14.96 5.33 -12.89
C ARG A 84 14.01 6.19 -12.07
N VAL A 85 12.99 6.71 -12.75
CA VAL A 85 11.88 7.45 -12.16
C VAL A 85 10.57 6.81 -12.58
N THR A 86 9.51 7.06 -11.82
CA THR A 86 8.18 6.60 -12.23
C THR A 86 7.06 7.52 -11.77
N SER A 87 5.94 7.47 -12.49
CA SER A 87 4.77 8.28 -12.15
C SER A 87 4.34 8.04 -10.70
N PRO A 88 3.95 9.09 -9.95
CA PRO A 88 3.58 8.97 -8.56
C PRO A 88 2.43 7.98 -8.35
N LEU A 89 2.48 7.24 -7.24
CA LEU A 89 1.33 6.48 -6.78
C LEU A 89 0.28 7.47 -6.32
N ARG A 90 -0.87 7.45 -6.98
CA ARG A 90 -1.98 8.35 -6.66
C ARG A 90 -2.71 7.80 -5.45
N LEU A 91 -2.76 8.59 -4.38
CA LEU A 91 -3.40 8.22 -3.12
C LEU A 91 -4.56 9.15 -2.81
N ARG A 92 -5.61 8.61 -2.19
CA ARG A 92 -6.71 9.36 -1.58
C ARG A 92 -6.96 8.85 -0.17
N ALA A 93 -7.36 9.73 0.72
CA ALA A 93 -7.81 9.34 2.05
C ALA A 93 -9.15 8.58 1.98
N HIS A 94 -9.44 7.77 3.00
CA HIS A 94 -10.68 7.00 3.09
C HIS A 94 -11.94 7.86 2.87
N SER A 95 -11.92 9.12 3.33
CA SER A 95 -13.05 10.05 3.30
C SER A 95 -13.42 10.45 1.89
N PHE A 96 -12.55 10.19 0.91
CA PHE A 96 -12.80 10.49 -0.50
C PHE A 96 -14.13 9.92 -1.00
N LEU A 97 -14.49 8.69 -0.61
CA LEU A 97 -15.74 8.07 -1.05
C LEU A 97 -16.97 8.57 -0.29
N HIS A 98 -16.78 9.34 0.78
CA HIS A 98 -17.84 9.96 1.59
C HIS A 98 -17.92 11.49 1.40
N ASP A 99 -16.96 12.10 0.68
CA ASP A 99 -16.95 13.53 0.39
C ASP A 99 -18.08 13.87 -0.58
N ALA A 100 -18.92 14.86 -0.22
CA ALA A 100 -20.05 15.30 -1.03
C ALA A 100 -19.64 15.82 -2.41
N ARG A 101 -18.37 16.26 -2.57
CA ARG A 101 -17.81 16.72 -3.84
C ARG A 101 -17.38 15.58 -4.75
N THR A 102 -17.29 14.34 -4.24
CA THR A 102 -16.99 13.18 -5.06
C THR A 102 -18.23 12.81 -5.88
N SER A 103 -18.06 12.75 -7.20
CA SER A 103 -19.13 12.41 -8.16
C SER A 103 -19.88 11.13 -7.77
N GLU A 104 -21.21 11.16 -7.89
CA GLU A 104 -22.07 9.97 -7.69
C GLU A 104 -21.67 8.80 -8.61
N ALA A 105 -21.18 9.10 -9.82
CA ALA A 105 -20.68 8.06 -10.73
C ALA A 105 -19.48 7.29 -10.15
N ILE A 106 -18.70 7.89 -9.24
CA ILE A 106 -17.62 7.22 -8.52
C ILE A 106 -18.16 6.52 -7.26
N ARG A 107 -19.07 7.18 -6.53
CA ARG A 107 -19.61 6.63 -5.27
C ARG A 107 -20.50 5.39 -5.49
N GLY A 108 -21.31 5.39 -6.55
CA GLY A 108 -22.26 4.33 -6.87
C GLY A 108 -21.70 3.14 -7.66
N ALA A 109 -20.59 3.32 -8.40
CA ALA A 109 -20.01 2.26 -9.22
C ALA A 109 -18.88 1.53 -8.47
N ARG A 110 -19.27 0.57 -7.62
CA ARG A 110 -18.36 -0.27 -6.82
C ARG A 110 -18.43 -1.74 -7.22
N THR A 111 -17.27 -2.36 -7.39
CA THR A 111 -17.13 -3.81 -7.53
C THR A 111 -16.28 -4.33 -6.39
N LEU A 112 -16.79 -5.30 -5.64
CA LEU A 112 -16.03 -6.01 -4.63
C LEU A 112 -15.06 -6.97 -5.32
N VAL A 113 -13.79 -6.93 -4.90
CA VAL A 113 -12.72 -7.80 -5.34
C VAL A 113 -12.33 -8.67 -4.16
N ARG A 114 -12.53 -9.98 -4.32
CA ARG A 114 -12.25 -11.00 -3.32
C ARG A 114 -10.94 -11.67 -3.62
N VAL A 115 -10.06 -11.71 -2.62
CA VAL A 115 -8.82 -12.49 -2.70
C VAL A 115 -9.11 -13.92 -2.27
N ARG A 116 -8.80 -14.88 -3.13
CA ARG A 116 -9.10 -16.31 -2.93
C ARG A 116 -7.86 -17.16 -3.15
N GLN A 117 -7.75 -18.25 -2.40
CA GLN A 117 -6.64 -19.19 -2.56
C GLN A 117 -6.64 -19.76 -3.98
N ARG A 118 -5.45 -20.04 -4.53
CA ARG A 118 -5.32 -20.51 -5.92
C ARG A 118 -6.13 -21.78 -6.19
N ASP A 119 -6.19 -22.68 -5.22
CA ASP A 119 -6.94 -23.95 -5.34
C ASP A 119 -8.46 -23.77 -5.31
N SER A 120 -8.96 -22.63 -4.83
CA SER A 120 -10.40 -22.34 -4.77
C SER A 120 -10.91 -21.51 -5.96
N VAL A 121 -10.04 -21.11 -6.89
CA VAL A 121 -10.42 -20.35 -8.08
C VAL A 121 -10.54 -21.30 -9.28
N THR A 122 -11.75 -21.45 -9.80
CA THR A 122 -11.98 -22.20 -11.04
C THR A 122 -11.37 -21.43 -12.21
N LYS A 123 -10.45 -22.05 -12.96
CA LYS A 123 -9.81 -21.43 -14.14
C LYS A 123 -10.88 -20.87 -15.09
N GLY A 124 -10.83 -19.56 -15.34
CA GLY A 124 -11.68 -18.88 -16.32
C GLY A 124 -12.84 -18.06 -15.74
N ASN A 125 -13.13 -18.16 -14.44
CA ASN A 125 -14.16 -17.33 -13.82
C ASN A 125 -13.54 -16.10 -13.15
N ALA A 126 -13.70 -14.94 -13.79
CA ALA A 126 -13.38 -13.63 -13.21
C ALA A 126 -14.39 -13.21 -12.11
N LEU A 127 -15.46 -13.98 -11.97
CA LEU A 127 -16.55 -13.78 -11.01
C LEU A 127 -16.63 -14.97 -10.05
N ASP A 128 -16.89 -14.73 -8.77
CA ASP A 128 -17.29 -15.81 -7.85
C ASP A 128 -18.76 -16.20 -8.07
N GLY A 129 -19.23 -17.21 -7.34
CA GLY A 129 -20.62 -17.66 -7.39
C GLY A 129 -21.65 -16.59 -6.98
N ALA A 130 -21.22 -15.45 -6.42
CA ALA A 130 -22.05 -14.31 -6.08
C ALA A 130 -21.97 -13.17 -7.12
N GLY A 131 -21.21 -13.35 -8.21
CA GLY A 131 -21.03 -12.33 -9.23
C GLY A 131 -20.05 -11.23 -8.83
N GLU A 132 -19.13 -11.49 -7.90
CA GLU A 132 -18.10 -10.55 -7.46
C GLU A 132 -16.75 -10.85 -8.09
N ALA A 133 -15.90 -9.84 -8.30
CA ALA A 133 -14.61 -10.01 -8.93
C ALA A 133 -13.67 -10.87 -8.07
N VAL A 134 -12.97 -11.83 -8.68
CA VAL A 134 -12.01 -12.69 -7.96
C VAL A 134 -10.58 -12.38 -8.36
N LEU A 135 -9.71 -12.23 -7.37
CA LEU A 135 -8.27 -12.18 -7.53
C LEU A 135 -7.64 -13.38 -6.81
N VAL A 136 -6.73 -14.08 -7.50
CA VAL A 136 -5.99 -15.18 -6.89
C VAL A 136 -4.99 -14.63 -5.86
N ALA A 137 -4.90 -15.27 -4.70
CA ALA A 137 -3.91 -14.94 -3.68
C ALA A 137 -2.49 -15.17 -4.23
N GLY A 138 -1.61 -14.23 -3.96
CA GLY A 138 -0.27 -14.21 -4.53
C GLY A 138 -0.28 -14.06 -6.05
N ALA A 139 -1.19 -13.26 -6.60
CA ALA A 139 -1.21 -12.99 -8.03
C ALA A 139 0.03 -12.21 -8.47
N THR A 140 0.55 -12.54 -9.66
CA THR A 140 1.56 -11.72 -10.34
C THR A 140 0.93 -10.51 -11.03
N ASP A 141 1.73 -9.53 -11.46
CA ASP A 141 1.27 -8.37 -12.23
C ASP A 141 0.43 -8.78 -13.45
N ARG A 142 0.86 -9.82 -14.17
CA ARG A 142 0.11 -10.38 -15.30
C ARG A 142 -1.22 -10.98 -14.86
N GLU A 143 -1.24 -11.81 -13.82
CA GLU A 143 -2.47 -12.42 -13.30
C GLU A 143 -3.46 -11.38 -12.77
N VAL A 144 -2.98 -10.28 -12.16
CA VAL A 144 -3.81 -9.15 -11.73
C VAL A 144 -4.46 -8.47 -12.93
N LEU A 145 -3.68 -8.17 -13.97
CA LEU A 145 -4.18 -7.51 -15.18
C LEU A 145 -5.18 -8.38 -15.93
N GLU A 146 -4.87 -9.67 -16.10
CA GLU A 146 -5.75 -10.65 -16.75
C GLU A 146 -7.05 -10.85 -15.95
N GLY A 147 -6.94 -11.08 -14.63
CA GLY A 147 -8.08 -11.37 -13.77
C GLY A 147 -9.06 -10.21 -13.58
N LEU A 148 -8.56 -8.98 -13.59
CA LEU A 148 -9.39 -7.78 -13.39
C LEU A 148 -9.71 -7.02 -14.68
N HIS A 149 -9.32 -7.55 -15.85
CA HIS A 149 -9.52 -6.91 -17.14
C HIS A 149 -11.00 -6.61 -17.43
N ALA A 150 -11.92 -7.52 -17.06
CA ALA A 150 -13.37 -7.34 -17.24
C ALA A 150 -13.93 -6.14 -16.46
N PHE A 151 -13.24 -5.70 -15.40
CA PHE A 151 -13.65 -4.59 -14.55
C PHE A 151 -12.84 -3.32 -14.81
N ARG A 152 -12.12 -3.24 -15.93
CA ARG A 152 -11.28 -2.07 -16.26
C ARG A 152 -12.07 -0.76 -16.34
N GLU A 153 -13.34 -0.82 -16.75
CA GLU A 153 -14.22 0.35 -16.84
C GLU A 153 -14.85 0.73 -15.49
N GLN A 154 -14.76 -0.17 -14.50
CA GLN A 154 -15.31 0.10 -13.18
C GLN A 154 -14.56 1.26 -12.51
N ARG A 155 -15.30 2.19 -11.91
CA ARG A 155 -14.70 3.37 -11.26
C ARG A 155 -14.01 3.01 -9.95
N VAL A 156 -14.62 2.14 -9.14
CA VAL A 156 -14.08 1.73 -7.84
C VAL A 156 -14.02 0.21 -7.73
N LEU A 157 -12.83 -0.30 -7.44
CA LEU A 157 -12.59 -1.67 -7.02
C LEU A 157 -12.35 -1.67 -5.52
N VAL A 158 -13.18 -2.39 -4.78
CA VAL A 158 -13.08 -2.51 -3.32
C VAL A 158 -12.42 -3.84 -3.01
N LEU A 159 -11.19 -3.82 -2.50
CA LEU A 159 -10.52 -5.04 -2.04
C LEU A 159 -11.07 -5.43 -0.67
N GLU A 160 -11.59 -6.66 -0.54
CA GLU A 160 -12.00 -7.22 0.75
C GLU A 160 -10.81 -7.29 1.72
N ASN A 161 -9.68 -7.79 1.21
CA ASN A 161 -8.41 -7.85 1.92
C ASN A 161 -7.29 -7.75 0.89
N ALA A 162 -6.27 -6.94 1.16
CA ALA A 162 -5.09 -6.85 0.30
C ALA A 162 -3.94 -7.75 0.76
N GLN A 163 -3.95 -8.26 1.99
CA GLN A 163 -2.85 -9.08 2.51
C GLN A 163 -2.71 -10.38 1.72
N GLY A 164 -1.53 -10.60 1.17
CA GLY A 164 -1.23 -11.78 0.36
C GLY A 164 -1.88 -11.72 -1.02
N ALA A 165 -2.40 -10.57 -1.47
CA ALA A 165 -3.03 -10.46 -2.77
C ALA A 165 -2.02 -10.45 -3.92
N PHE A 166 -0.78 -10.03 -3.66
CA PHE A 166 0.23 -9.80 -4.69
C PHE A 166 1.55 -10.51 -4.36
N SER A 167 2.10 -11.24 -5.33
CA SER A 167 3.35 -12.00 -5.16
C SER A 167 4.56 -11.42 -5.89
N GLY A 168 4.36 -10.61 -6.95
CA GLY A 168 5.47 -10.09 -7.72
C GLY A 168 5.19 -9.79 -9.19
N TRP A 169 6.26 -9.61 -9.94
CA TRP A 169 6.23 -9.27 -11.36
C TRP A 169 6.74 -10.43 -12.22
N GLU A 170 6.13 -10.62 -13.38
CA GLU A 170 6.61 -11.52 -14.43
C GLU A 170 7.24 -10.75 -15.59
N ALA A 171 6.66 -9.61 -15.96
CA ALA A 171 6.94 -8.95 -17.23
C ALA A 171 7.87 -7.73 -17.14
N ASP A 172 7.89 -7.02 -16.00
CA ASP A 172 8.58 -5.72 -15.89
C ASP A 172 9.62 -5.70 -14.76
N ASP A 173 10.81 -6.20 -15.06
CA ASP A 173 11.97 -6.23 -14.15
C ASP A 173 12.32 -4.83 -13.60
N ALA A 174 12.18 -3.80 -14.44
CA ALA A 174 12.55 -2.45 -14.07
C ALA A 174 11.59 -1.84 -13.07
N GLN A 175 10.28 -2.04 -13.27
CA GLN A 175 9.25 -1.68 -12.31
C GLN A 175 9.36 -2.50 -11.03
N ALA A 176 9.63 -3.80 -11.13
CA ALA A 176 9.77 -4.68 -9.99
C ALA A 176 10.87 -4.21 -9.02
N GLN A 177 12.06 -3.93 -9.56
CA GLN A 177 13.20 -3.43 -8.78
C GLN A 177 12.93 -2.04 -8.18
N LEU A 178 12.35 -1.13 -8.98
CA LEU A 178 12.02 0.21 -8.53
C LEU A 178 11.00 0.16 -7.39
N PHE A 179 9.91 -0.59 -7.57
CA PHE A 179 8.88 -0.77 -6.55
C PHE A 179 9.43 -1.42 -5.28
N ASN A 180 10.21 -2.50 -5.39
CA ASN A 180 10.80 -3.17 -4.24
C ASN A 180 11.71 -2.20 -3.46
N THR A 181 12.58 -1.48 -4.16
CA THR A 181 13.45 -0.46 -3.54
C THR A 181 12.63 0.60 -2.82
N MET A 182 11.57 1.13 -3.45
CA MET A 182 10.70 2.14 -2.82
C MET A 182 9.98 1.61 -1.59
N MET A 183 9.43 0.39 -1.65
CA MET A 183 8.78 -0.22 -0.50
C MET A 183 9.77 -0.42 0.63
N GLN A 184 10.98 -0.91 0.33
CA GLN A 184 12.05 -1.02 1.32
C GLN A 184 12.36 0.33 1.97
N TYR A 185 12.49 1.42 1.21
CA TYR A 185 12.89 2.72 1.75
C TYR A 185 11.77 3.51 2.44
N TYR A 186 10.53 3.44 1.95
CA TYR A 186 9.46 4.35 2.39
C TYR A 186 8.32 3.68 3.12
N LEU A 187 8.09 2.39 2.86
CA LEU A 187 7.04 1.65 3.53
C LEU A 187 7.60 0.83 4.68
N LEU A 188 8.58 -0.04 4.38
CA LEU A 188 9.29 -0.89 5.34
C LEU A 188 10.34 -0.12 6.14
N ARG A 189 10.86 0.98 5.57
CA ARG A 189 11.72 1.95 6.27
C ARG A 189 11.03 3.30 6.51
N GLY A 190 9.70 3.37 6.46
CA GLY A 190 8.91 4.57 6.79
C GLY A 190 8.76 4.84 8.29
N ALA A 191 8.49 6.07 8.72
CA ALA A 191 8.27 6.40 10.13
C ALA A 191 6.92 5.83 10.60
N TRP A 192 6.92 4.58 11.06
CA TRP A 192 5.79 4.01 11.77
C TRP A 192 5.94 4.33 13.25
N CYS A 193 4.81 4.66 13.85
CA CYS A 193 4.65 4.83 15.28
C CYS A 193 5.37 3.72 16.09
N CYS A 194 6.23 4.10 17.05
CA CYS A 194 6.97 3.21 17.97
C CYS A 194 8.10 2.32 17.37
N THR A 195 8.66 2.64 16.21
CA THR A 195 9.72 1.79 15.58
C THR A 195 11.16 2.28 15.77
N TRP A 196 11.43 3.18 16.72
CA TRP A 196 12.80 3.57 17.04
C TRP A 196 13.17 2.94 18.37
N GLN A 197 14.15 2.04 18.37
CA GLN A 197 14.88 1.63 19.57
C GLN A 197 16.28 2.21 19.44
N GLY A 198 16.62 3.16 20.33
CA GLY A 198 17.93 3.80 20.35
C GLY A 198 19.04 2.75 20.44
N GLY A 199 19.94 2.74 19.45
CA GLY A 199 21.20 1.98 19.53
C GLY A 199 21.53 1.06 18.34
N ASN A 200 20.56 0.66 17.51
CA ASN A 200 20.85 -0.19 16.36
C ASN A 200 21.03 0.61 15.06
N GLN A 201 22.12 0.33 14.34
CA GLN A 201 22.46 0.92 13.03
C GLN A 201 21.38 0.67 11.94
N ASP A 202 20.39 -0.17 12.23
CA ASP A 202 19.24 -0.50 11.38
C ASP A 202 17.95 0.28 11.68
N ASN A 203 18.02 1.41 12.40
CA ASN A 203 16.84 2.23 12.73
C ASN A 203 15.71 1.41 13.39
N GLY A 204 16.05 0.48 14.30
CA GLY A 204 15.18 -0.04 15.37
C GLY A 204 13.78 -0.57 15.03
N ARG A 205 13.50 -0.97 13.78
CA ARG A 205 12.14 -1.36 13.36
C ARG A 205 11.82 -2.80 13.72
N VAL A 206 10.90 -2.98 14.66
CA VAL A 206 10.31 -4.29 14.94
C VAL A 206 9.08 -4.48 14.06
N TYR A 207 9.25 -5.12 12.90
CA TYR A 207 8.15 -5.87 12.31
C TYR A 207 8.06 -7.19 13.04
N LEU A 208 6.95 -7.45 13.76
CA LEU A 208 6.71 -8.75 14.37
C LEU A 208 6.83 -9.89 13.35
N THR A 209 6.50 -9.62 12.08
CA THR A 209 6.76 -10.50 10.95
C THR A 209 6.95 -9.66 9.68
N PRO A 210 8.12 -9.67 9.02
CA PRO A 210 8.30 -8.99 7.74
C PRO A 210 7.37 -9.60 6.67
N PRO A 211 6.88 -8.81 5.70
CA PRO A 211 6.14 -9.38 4.59
C PRO A 211 7.04 -10.31 3.75
N PRO A 212 6.51 -11.42 3.19
CA PRO A 212 7.28 -12.29 2.29
C PRO A 212 7.87 -11.48 1.14
N ALA A 213 9.08 -11.77 0.68
CA ALA A 213 9.68 -11.01 -0.43
C ALA A 213 8.76 -11.04 -1.67
N LEU A 214 8.66 -9.90 -2.36
CA LEU A 214 8.06 -9.91 -3.70
C LEU A 214 9.00 -10.64 -4.65
N THR A 215 8.45 -11.20 -5.72
CA THR A 215 9.22 -12.00 -6.67
C THR A 215 9.33 -11.32 -8.03
N LEU A 216 10.37 -11.69 -8.77
CA LEU A 216 10.54 -11.41 -10.19
C LEU A 216 10.75 -12.74 -10.89
N ARG A 217 9.80 -13.13 -11.75
CA ARG A 217 9.80 -14.43 -12.45
C ARG A 217 10.00 -15.60 -11.47
N GLY A 218 9.30 -15.55 -10.33
CA GLY A 218 9.35 -16.55 -9.27
C GLY A 218 10.60 -16.51 -8.37
N ARG A 219 11.54 -15.58 -8.58
CA ARG A 219 12.72 -15.42 -7.73
C ARG A 219 12.54 -14.24 -6.77
N PRO A 220 12.93 -14.34 -5.49
CA PRO A 220 12.85 -13.21 -4.55
C PRO A 220 13.62 -11.96 -5.03
N LEU A 221 13.03 -10.77 -4.81
CA LEU A 221 13.59 -9.44 -5.11
C LEU A 221 14.34 -8.80 -3.93
#